data_AF-A0A9E4PP35-F1
#
_entry.id   AF-A0A9E4PP35-F1
#
_cell.length_a   1.000
_cell.length_b   1.000
_cell.length_c   1.000
_cell.angle_alpha   90.00
_cell.angle_beta   90.00
_cell.angle_gamma   90.00
#
_symmetry.space_group_name_H-M   'P 1'
#
loop_
_entity.id
_entity.type
_entity.pdbx_description
1 polymer ?
#
loop_
_entity_poly.entity_id
_entity_poly.type
_entity_poly.pdbx_seq_one_letter_code
_entity_poly.pdbx_strand_id
1 'polypeptide(L)'
;MVTQGKVSPEEMQRFYETTEELGLAPGWLRRGEEHPEVVPFLWKWSEVEPLVMRSGEVVTPDRDVQRRVLRLANPGLAHGTTHTISTALQLLLPGECAPAHRHTPTAIRWV
;
A
#
# COMPACT_ATOMS: atom_id res chain seq x y z
N MET A 1 5.93 17.48 -28.07
CA MET A 1 6.01 18.94 -28.29
C MET A 1 7.49 19.27 -28.43
N VAL A 2 7.92 19.54 -29.66
CA VAL A 2 9.33 19.68 -30.04
C VAL A 2 9.91 20.91 -29.33
N THR A 3 10.87 20.70 -28.43
CA THR A 3 11.69 21.76 -27.85
C THR A 3 12.35 22.54 -28.98
N GLN A 4 12.13 23.84 -29.02
CA GLN A 4 12.87 24.75 -29.91
C GLN A 4 14.38 24.47 -29.74
N GLY A 5 15.07 24.20 -30.85
CA GLY A 5 16.44 23.67 -30.92
C GLY A 5 17.51 24.61 -30.37
N LYS A 6 17.57 24.72 -29.04
CA LYS A 6 18.60 25.50 -28.32
C LYS A 6 19.91 24.74 -28.10
N VAL A 7 19.91 23.42 -28.29
CA VAL A 7 21.05 22.51 -28.09
C VAL A 7 21.04 21.42 -29.17
N SER A 8 22.19 20.79 -29.42
CA SER A 8 22.28 19.68 -30.37
C SER A 8 21.53 18.44 -29.86
N PRO A 9 21.16 17.49 -30.75
CA PRO A 9 20.57 16.22 -30.34
C PRO A 9 21.44 15.43 -29.35
N GLU A 10 22.77 15.44 -29.53
CA GLU A 10 23.72 14.74 -28.65
C GLU A 10 23.83 15.39 -27.28
N GLU A 11 23.71 16.72 -27.20
CA GLU A 11 23.65 17.45 -25.93
C GLU A 11 22.34 17.19 -25.20
N MET A 12 21.23 17.15 -25.94
CA MET A 12 19.92 16.82 -25.39
C MET A 12 19.87 15.40 -24.84
N GLN A 13 20.46 14.43 -25.54
CA GLN A 13 20.55 13.05 -25.09
C GLN A 13 21.38 12.93 -23.81
N ARG A 14 22.59 13.50 -23.80
CA ARG A 14 23.45 13.50 -22.61
C ARG A 14 22.77 14.16 -21.41
N PHE A 15 22.06 15.26 -21.63
CA PHE A 15 21.28 15.89 -20.58
C PHE A 15 20.27 14.91 -19.97
N TYR A 16 19.50 14.18 -20.78
CA TYR A 16 18.52 13.23 -20.27
C TYR A 16 19.14 12.03 -19.54
N GLU A 17 20.24 11.49 -20.07
CA GLU A 17 21.01 10.42 -19.40
C GLU A 17 21.51 10.87 -18.03
N THR A 18 22.12 12.05 -17.94
CA THR A 18 22.58 12.61 -16.66
C THR A 18 21.42 12.87 -15.69
N THR A 19 20.27 13.34 -16.18
CA THR A 19 19.10 13.52 -15.28
C THR A 19 18.63 12.18 -14.71
N GLU A 20 18.64 11.11 -15.51
CA GLU A 20 18.25 9.77 -15.05
C GLU A 20 19.24 9.20 -14.03
N GLU A 21 20.55 9.32 -14.28
CA GLU A 21 21.61 8.92 -13.34
C GLU A 21 21.51 9.64 -11.98
N LEU A 22 21.07 10.91 -11.99
CA LEU A 22 20.87 11.71 -10.79
C LEU A 22 19.49 11.53 -10.14
N GLY A 23 18.63 10.66 -10.70
CA GLY A 23 17.26 10.46 -10.20
C GLY A 23 16.33 11.66 -10.40
N LEU A 24 16.64 12.54 -11.35
CA LEU A 24 15.83 13.70 -11.72
C LEU A 24 14.86 13.32 -12.85
N ALA A 25 13.60 13.71 -12.70
CA ALA A 25 12.58 13.57 -13.74
C ALA A 25 12.25 14.96 -14.32
N PRO A 26 12.66 15.27 -15.57
CA PRO A 26 12.35 16.55 -16.19
C PRO A 26 10.84 16.73 -16.37
N GLY A 27 10.23 17.72 -15.70
CA GLY A 27 8.77 17.90 -15.67
C GLY A 27 8.10 18.23 -17.01
N TRP A 28 8.87 18.55 -18.06
CA TRP A 28 8.37 18.72 -19.43
C TRP A 28 8.31 17.40 -20.21
N LEU A 29 8.98 16.35 -19.72
CA LEU A 29 8.78 15.00 -20.23
C LEU A 29 7.52 14.46 -19.56
N ARG A 30 6.47 14.28 -20.36
CA ARG A 30 5.26 13.60 -19.91
C ARG A 30 5.56 12.10 -19.78
N ARG A 31 6.26 11.70 -18.72
CA ARG A 31 6.27 10.30 -18.29
C ARG A 31 4.84 10.01 -17.81
N GLY A 32 4.21 9.00 -18.40
CA GLY A 32 2.94 8.50 -17.86
C GLY A 32 3.24 7.92 -16.49
N GLU A 33 2.94 8.67 -15.44
CA GLU A 33 3.08 8.14 -14.09
C GLU A 33 1.91 7.18 -13.87
N GLU A 34 2.17 5.89 -14.01
CA GLU A 34 1.27 4.86 -13.51
C GLU A 34 1.38 4.85 -11.99
N HIS A 35 0.59 5.71 -11.35
CA HIS A 35 0.39 5.63 -9.91
C HIS A 35 -0.52 4.45 -9.63
N PRO A 36 -0.22 3.60 -8.62
CA PRO A 36 -1.17 2.60 -8.17
C PRO A 36 -2.46 3.31 -7.73
N GLU A 37 -3.53 3.20 -8.50
CA GLU A 37 -4.79 3.87 -8.19
C GLU A 37 -5.65 2.98 -7.29
N VAL A 38 -6.18 3.56 -6.22
CA VAL A 38 -7.21 2.90 -5.42
C VAL A 38 -8.43 2.65 -6.30
N VAL A 39 -8.78 1.39 -6.51
CA VAL A 39 -10.04 1.04 -7.21
C VAL A 39 -11.18 0.88 -6.21
N PRO A 40 -12.41 1.32 -6.51
CA PRO A 40 -13.58 0.97 -5.71
C PRO A 40 -13.69 -0.55 -5.61
N PHE A 41 -13.74 -1.06 -4.37
CA PHE A 41 -13.77 -2.49 -4.14
C PHE A 41 -14.68 -2.82 -2.95
N LEU A 42 -15.38 -3.95 -3.03
CA LEU A 42 -16.28 -4.44 -1.99
C LEU A 42 -15.80 -5.78 -1.46
N TRP A 43 -15.51 -5.83 -0.17
CA TRP A 43 -15.32 -7.08 0.58
C TRP A 43 -16.64 -7.44 1.26
N LYS A 44 -17.36 -8.43 0.75
CA LYS A 44 -18.63 -8.86 1.37
C LYS A 44 -18.35 -9.67 2.63
N TRP A 45 -19.05 -9.37 3.72
CA TRP A 45 -18.90 -10.08 4.99
C TRP A 45 -19.04 -11.60 4.82
N SER A 46 -20.06 -12.04 4.08
CA SER A 46 -20.32 -13.46 3.79
C SER A 46 -19.16 -14.20 3.12
N GLU A 47 -18.27 -13.48 2.43
CA GLU A 47 -17.12 -14.05 1.73
C GLU A 47 -15.86 -14.04 2.61
N VAL A 48 -15.68 -13.02 3.46
CA VAL A 48 -14.48 -12.86 4.30
C VAL A 48 -14.61 -13.50 5.68
N GLU A 49 -15.82 -13.59 6.23
CA GLU A 49 -16.09 -14.17 7.55
C GLU A 49 -15.51 -15.57 7.72
N PRO A 50 -15.67 -16.53 6.79
CA PRO A 50 -15.10 -17.85 6.94
C PRO A 50 -13.56 -17.83 7.07
N LEU A 51 -12.89 -16.90 6.38
CA LEU A 51 -11.43 -16.73 6.46
C LEU A 51 -11.02 -16.07 7.77
N VAL A 52 -11.79 -15.09 8.26
CA VAL A 52 -11.57 -14.47 9.57
C VAL A 52 -11.67 -15.54 10.66
N MET A 53 -12.72 -16.37 10.65
CA MET A 53 -12.90 -17.45 11.62
C MET A 53 -11.78 -18.48 11.53
N ARG A 54 -11.45 -18.94 10.33
CA ARG A 54 -10.37 -19.92 10.11
C ARG A 54 -8.99 -19.40 10.50
N SER A 55 -8.77 -18.08 10.51
CA SER A 55 -7.49 -17.52 10.95
C SER A 55 -7.13 -17.94 12.38
N GLY A 56 -8.13 -18.22 13.23
CA GLY A 56 -7.95 -18.74 14.59
C GLY A 56 -7.21 -20.07 14.67
N GLU A 57 -7.24 -20.87 13.60
CA GLU A 57 -6.53 -22.16 13.50
C GLU A 57 -5.10 -22.00 12.96
N VAL A 58 -4.79 -20.84 12.37
CA VAL A 58 -3.54 -20.62 11.61
C VAL A 58 -2.47 -19.99 12.48
N VAL A 59 -2.86 -19.04 13.34
CA VAL A 59 -1.90 -18.24 14.10
C VAL A 59 -2.49 -17.78 15.42
N THR A 60 -1.69 -17.76 16.46
CA THR A 60 -2.05 -17.16 17.76
C THR A 60 -1.43 -15.78 17.86
N PRO A 61 -2.15 -14.74 18.28
CA PRO A 61 -1.55 -13.45 18.56
C PRO A 61 -0.62 -13.56 19.78
N ASP A 62 0.67 -13.35 19.58
CA ASP A 62 1.70 -13.35 20.61
C ASP A 62 2.68 -12.17 20.40
N ARG A 63 3.88 -12.25 20.99
CA ARG A 63 4.90 -11.19 20.85
C ARG A 63 5.47 -11.06 19.43
N ASP A 64 5.46 -12.11 18.63
CA ASP A 64 6.00 -12.07 17.26
C ASP A 64 4.91 -11.67 16.28
N VAL A 65 3.70 -12.21 16.45
CA VAL A 65 2.56 -11.97 15.56
C VAL A 65 1.86 -10.65 15.88
N GLN A 66 1.86 -10.21 17.14
CA GLN A 66 1.21 -9.01 17.69
C GLN A 66 -0.32 -9.00 17.57
N ARG A 67 -0.86 -9.10 16.35
CA ARG A 67 -2.29 -9.08 16.06
C ARG A 67 -2.59 -10.10 14.97
N ARG A 68 -3.58 -10.96 15.21
CA ARG A 68 -4.15 -11.79 14.14
C ARG A 68 -5.15 -10.96 13.34
N VAL A 69 -4.71 -10.45 12.20
CA VAL A 69 -5.51 -9.58 11.33
C VAL A 69 -5.40 -9.97 9.87
N LEU A 70 -6.50 -9.79 9.14
CA LEU A 70 -6.55 -9.84 7.68
C LEU A 70 -6.71 -8.42 7.15
N ARG A 71 -5.67 -7.87 6.52
CA ARG A 71 -5.72 -6.53 5.92
C ARG A 71 -6.60 -6.54 4.68
N LEU A 72 -7.45 -5.53 4.54
CA LEU A 72 -8.22 -5.31 3.32
C LEU A 72 -7.28 -4.76 2.24
N ALA A 73 -6.91 -5.61 1.28
CA ALA A 73 -5.96 -5.29 0.23
C ALA A 73 -6.69 -4.82 -1.03
N ASN A 74 -6.54 -3.53 -1.37
CA ASN A 74 -7.13 -2.96 -2.57
C ASN A 74 -6.45 -3.52 -3.83
N PRO A 75 -7.18 -4.03 -4.83
CA PRO A 75 -6.57 -4.63 -6.03
C PRO A 75 -5.71 -3.67 -6.86
N GLY A 76 -5.95 -2.37 -6.75
CA GLY A 76 -5.20 -1.34 -7.47
C GLY A 76 -3.94 -0.87 -6.73
N LEU A 77 -3.69 -1.38 -5.52
CA LEU A 77 -2.50 -1.06 -4.73
C LEU A 77 -1.62 -2.30 -4.56
N ALA A 78 -0.29 -2.10 -4.54
CA ALA A 78 0.63 -3.16 -4.14
C ALA A 78 0.36 -3.62 -2.69
N HIS A 79 0.08 -2.68 -1.79
CA HIS A 79 -0.25 -2.91 -0.39
C HIS A 79 -1.24 -1.86 0.13
N GLY A 80 -2.10 -2.24 1.08
CA GLY A 80 -3.00 -1.33 1.79
C GLY A 80 -4.44 -1.30 1.28
N THR A 81 -5.29 -0.55 1.97
CA THR A 81 -6.74 -0.43 1.67
C THR A 81 -7.04 0.81 0.83
N THR A 82 -6.41 1.93 1.16
CA THR A 82 -6.44 3.19 0.42
C THR A 82 -5.07 3.88 0.55
N HIS A 83 -4.90 5.07 -0.03
CA HIS A 83 -3.66 5.84 0.13
C HIS A 83 -3.39 6.32 1.57
N THR A 84 -4.43 6.54 2.38
CA THR A 84 -4.30 7.22 3.68
C THR A 84 -4.90 6.44 4.85
N ILE A 85 -5.81 5.51 4.58
CA ILE A 85 -6.46 4.66 5.58
C ILE A 85 -6.13 3.19 5.29
N SER A 86 -5.66 2.49 6.33
CA SER A 86 -5.52 1.04 6.34
C SER A 86 -6.59 0.42 7.21
N THR A 87 -7.21 -0.66 6.72
CA THR A 87 -8.26 -1.37 7.43
C THR A 87 -7.95 -2.86 7.47
N ALA A 88 -8.32 -3.51 8.56
CA ALA A 88 -8.15 -4.94 8.73
C ALA A 88 -9.27 -5.54 9.58
N LEU A 89 -9.55 -6.82 9.34
CA LEU A 89 -10.46 -7.63 10.14
C LEU A 89 -9.65 -8.35 11.21
N GLN A 90 -10.07 -8.27 12.48
CA GLN A 90 -9.37 -8.88 13.61
C GLN A 90 -10.25 -9.92 14.28
N LEU A 91 -9.67 -11.08 14.61
CA LEU A 91 -10.28 -12.10 15.47
C LEU A 91 -9.44 -12.31 16.73
N LEU A 92 -10.09 -12.32 17.90
CA LEU A 92 -9.51 -12.74 19.17
C LEU A 92 -10.39 -13.85 19.75
N LEU A 93 -9.81 -15.03 19.99
CA LEU A 93 -10.53 -16.19 20.53
C LEU A 93 -10.59 -16.13 22.06
N PRO A 94 -11.50 -16.90 22.70
CA PRO A 94 -11.56 -16.99 24.15
C PRO A 94 -10.20 -17.34 24.77
N GLY A 95 -9.78 -16.56 25.77
CA GLY A 95 -8.51 -16.75 26.48
C GLY A 95 -7.28 -16.18 25.80
N GLU A 96 -7.37 -15.74 24.54
CA GLU A 96 -6.25 -15.09 23.87
C GLU A 96 -6.06 -13.64 24.32
N CYS A 97 -4.80 -13.21 24.36
CA CYS A 97 -4.43 -11.84 24.68
C CYS A 97 -3.46 -11.30 23.63
N ALA A 98 -3.87 -10.23 22.95
CA ALA A 98 -3.00 -9.53 22.03
C ALA A 98 -2.11 -8.53 22.81
N PRO A 99 -0.78 -8.57 22.70
CA PRO A 99 0.13 -7.79 23.55
C PRO A 99 -0.05 -6.28 23.38
N ALA A 100 0.18 -5.53 24.46
CA ALA A 100 0.15 -4.08 24.44
C ALA A 100 1.34 -3.49 23.65
N HIS A 101 1.09 -2.44 22.87
CA HIS A 101 2.12 -1.62 22.21
C HIS A 101 1.59 -0.20 22.00
N ARG A 102 2.46 0.70 21.54
CA ARG A 102 2.11 2.07 21.16
C ARG A 102 2.77 2.43 19.84
N HIS A 103 2.13 3.31 19.08
CA HIS A 103 2.62 3.76 17.78
C HIS A 103 2.11 5.18 17.49
N THR A 104 2.76 5.88 16.55
CA THR A 104 2.34 7.22 16.12
C THR A 104 1.05 7.23 15.28
N PRO A 105 0.67 6.20 14.49
CA PRO A 105 -0.61 6.19 13.81
C PRO A 105 -1.80 6.21 14.78
N THR A 106 -2.90 6.84 14.37
CA THR A 106 -4.18 6.75 15.08
C THR A 106 -4.92 5.48 14.66
N ALA A 107 -5.64 4.86 15.59
CA ALA A 107 -6.44 3.66 15.33
C ALA A 107 -7.81 3.76 16.00
N ILE A 108 -8.83 3.23 15.33
CA ILE A 108 -10.16 3.00 15.90
C ILE A 108 -10.51 1.52 15.78
N ARG A 109 -11.41 1.04 16.65
CA ARG A 109 -12.02 -0.28 16.53
C ARG A 109 -13.52 -0.12 16.38
N TRP A 110 -14.06 -0.75 15.35
CA TRP A 110 -15.49 -0.87 15.11
C TRP A 110 -15.90 -2.32 15.33
N VAL A 111 -16.99 -2.55 16.05
CA VAL A 111 -17.52 -3.87 16.41
C VAL A 111 -18.96 -3.94 15.91
#